data_AF-A0A2D6A4N6-F1
#
_entry.id   AF-A0A2D6A4N6-F1
#
_cell.length_a   1.000
_cell.length_b   1.000
_cell.length_c   1.000
_cell.angle_alpha   90.00
_cell.angle_beta   90.00
_cell.angle_gamma   90.00
#
_symmetry.space_group_name_H-M   'P 1'
#
loop_
_entity.id
_entity.type
_entity.pdbx_description
1 polymer ?
#
loop_
_entity_poly.entity_id
_entity_poly.type
_entity_poly.pdbx_seq_one_letter_code
_entity_poly.pdbx_strand_id
1 'polypeptide(L)'
;MQSATRAQTRLGLAFVILATFLAFSPSLDNGFAMDDRAIARSTYDDGRPNPMVGRVLPLGEYFTSHYWRGHKEASDLYRPVTVLSYALCNAAGRDEASQAFVQHAVNLTLHLIATLAVFLLARSIRLGPIGALVAAGGFGVHALHSEAVAAVSGRAELLAFCFGALGTLAFASRRRLAGGTVAAALLFLALCSKESAIAWIGFLAVHTLARHEAIPLRLIVRAAWQAALVAVLALGAFLVLRDGALAETVAGHRVLYLVNPIAHEDTGTRLITAISVLGLGLYKTVLPFSLSSDYGVAVLPILHTVTDWRFLLAVIVLVTCLYGGLASVRRRPPLFVATAIFFGFSFLTSNVPIAIGTMFGERLYYTPCLGFAVAAAWVVTRPKRWRVAAFILLGVWSAASIVVARDRSASWRDNRTLFLRDAETQPRSARLLVGAAAFAPPTDKARMLERAIALFPGYPTALANLAGLRQAQQKRAEAEELLQKALDSPHLDESREGFRLRMNLMLVLVEAGRLGRARTLLDDLFARYQTQVLPQLGGFLGAASKKLAASDRLGARDLWQFVIADQRFPPGLRKEAQAALDSSR
;
A
#
# COMPACT_ATOMS: atom_id res chain seq x y z
N MET A 1 46.29 -13.53 -8.96
CA MET A 1 44.99 -14.18 -8.65
C MET A 1 44.02 -13.32 -7.81
N GLN A 2 44.43 -12.68 -6.71
CA GLN A 2 43.50 -11.86 -5.88
C GLN A 2 42.99 -10.57 -6.55
N SER A 3 43.76 -9.96 -7.46
CA SER A 3 43.33 -8.81 -8.27
C SER A 3 42.25 -9.20 -9.29
N ALA A 4 42.45 -10.31 -9.99
CA ALA A 4 41.51 -10.84 -10.98
C ALA A 4 40.15 -11.21 -10.35
N THR A 5 40.13 -11.84 -9.17
CA THR A 5 38.87 -12.16 -8.47
C THR A 5 38.13 -10.92 -7.94
N ARG A 6 38.85 -9.87 -7.56
CA ARG A 6 38.24 -8.57 -7.21
C ARG A 6 37.63 -7.89 -8.43
N ALA A 7 38.33 -7.90 -9.58
CA ALA A 7 37.82 -7.34 -10.83
C ALA A 7 36.55 -8.08 -11.29
N GLN A 8 36.56 -9.42 -11.29
CA GLN A 8 35.39 -10.24 -11.61
C GLN A 8 34.20 -9.98 -10.69
N THR A 9 34.44 -9.79 -9.39
CA THR A 9 33.37 -9.48 -8.43
C THR A 9 32.75 -8.10 -8.71
N ARG A 10 33.58 -7.11 -9.05
CA ARG A 10 33.11 -5.77 -9.42
C ARG A 10 32.30 -5.78 -10.72
N LEU A 11 32.77 -6.50 -11.74
CA LEU A 11 32.05 -6.68 -12.99
C LEU A 11 30.71 -7.40 -12.78
N GLY A 12 30.70 -8.48 -11.99
CA GLY A 12 29.47 -9.19 -11.65
C GLY A 12 28.47 -8.31 -10.89
N LEU A 13 28.96 -7.46 -9.98
CA LEU A 13 28.11 -6.51 -9.26
C LEU A 13 27.55 -5.42 -10.19
N ALA A 14 28.38 -4.88 -11.10
CA ALA A 14 27.94 -3.93 -12.10
C ALA A 14 26.85 -4.54 -13.01
N PHE A 15 27.02 -5.81 -13.42
CA PHE A 15 26.01 -6.55 -14.16
C PHE A 15 24.70 -6.70 -13.37
N VAL A 16 24.76 -7.07 -12.09
CA VAL A 16 23.57 -7.17 -11.23
C VAL A 16 22.85 -5.83 -11.14
N ILE A 17 23.58 -4.73 -10.88
CA ILE A 17 23.00 -3.39 -10.80
C ILE A 17 22.37 -2.96 -12.14
N LEU A 18 23.03 -3.25 -13.26
CA LEU A 18 22.48 -2.97 -14.59
C LEU A 18 21.21 -3.80 -14.86
N ALA A 19 21.20 -5.10 -14.53
CA ALA A 19 20.03 -5.95 -14.71
C ALA A 19 18.85 -5.47 -13.86
N THR A 20 19.08 -5.10 -12.60
CA THR A 20 18.08 -4.49 -11.72
C THR A 20 17.56 -3.18 -12.30
N PHE A 21 18.45 -2.29 -12.75
CA PHE A 21 18.05 -1.03 -13.38
C PHE A 21 17.16 -1.30 -14.59
N LEU A 22 17.56 -2.20 -15.50
CA LEU A 22 16.77 -2.53 -16.69
C LEU A 22 15.42 -3.18 -16.35
N ALA A 23 15.35 -3.98 -15.27
CA ALA A 23 14.10 -4.62 -14.83
C ALA A 23 13.04 -3.60 -14.37
N PHE A 24 13.46 -2.52 -13.71
CA PHE A 24 12.54 -1.55 -13.12
C PHE A 24 12.53 -0.18 -13.82
N SER A 25 13.43 0.08 -14.76
CA SER A 25 13.49 1.32 -15.54
C SER A 25 12.18 1.78 -16.19
N PRO A 26 11.22 0.91 -16.59
CA PRO A 26 9.91 1.39 -17.06
C PRO A 26 9.15 2.25 -16.04
N SER A 27 9.46 2.15 -14.74
CA SER A 27 8.81 3.00 -13.74
C SER A 27 9.18 4.47 -13.84
N LEU A 28 10.27 4.83 -14.54
CA LEU A 28 10.69 6.23 -14.69
C LEU A 28 9.70 7.05 -15.53
N ASP A 29 8.94 6.39 -16.41
CA ASP A 29 7.93 7.02 -17.26
C ASP A 29 6.52 7.04 -16.62
N ASN A 30 6.41 6.64 -15.35
CA ASN A 30 5.13 6.58 -14.64
C ASN A 30 4.71 7.95 -14.09
N GLY A 31 3.41 8.15 -13.98
CA GLY A 31 2.78 9.22 -13.21
C GLY A 31 2.50 8.79 -11.77
N PHE A 32 1.43 9.35 -11.19
CA PHE A 32 0.96 9.01 -9.83
C PHE A 32 -0.26 8.08 -9.90
N ALA A 33 -0.13 6.87 -9.34
CA ALA A 33 -1.18 5.87 -9.28
C ALA A 33 -1.61 5.54 -7.84
N MET A 34 -2.89 5.24 -7.65
CA MET A 34 -3.54 4.93 -6.38
C MET A 34 -3.16 5.90 -5.25
N ASP A 35 -2.62 5.38 -4.16
CA ASP A 35 -2.29 6.13 -2.95
C ASP A 35 -1.31 7.28 -3.23
N ASP A 36 -0.49 7.18 -4.29
CA ASP A 36 0.47 8.20 -4.69
C ASP A 36 -0.22 9.55 -4.95
N ARG A 37 -1.43 9.53 -5.52
CA ARG A 37 -2.24 10.73 -5.78
C ARG A 37 -2.67 11.45 -4.50
N ALA A 38 -2.80 10.72 -3.40
CA ALA A 38 -3.22 11.25 -2.12
C ALA A 38 -2.06 11.70 -1.23
N ILE A 39 -0.90 11.03 -1.30
CA ILE A 39 0.19 11.25 -0.33
C ILE A 39 1.46 11.86 -0.91
N ALA A 40 1.72 11.68 -2.21
CA ALA A 40 2.99 12.05 -2.84
C ALA A 40 2.83 13.11 -3.93
N ARG A 41 1.66 13.19 -4.57
CA ARG A 41 1.35 14.22 -5.57
C ARG A 41 1.27 15.61 -4.90
N SER A 42 1.95 16.59 -5.49
CA SER A 42 2.04 17.97 -5.00
C SER A 42 0.72 18.74 -5.03
N THR A 43 -0.13 18.41 -6.00
CA THR A 43 -1.46 19.02 -6.20
C THR A 43 -2.49 17.90 -6.37
N TYR A 44 -3.59 17.99 -5.64
CA TYR A 44 -4.69 17.03 -5.74
C TYR A 44 -5.45 17.16 -7.06
N ASP A 45 -6.28 16.16 -7.35
CA ASP A 45 -7.11 16.09 -8.56
C ASP A 45 -8.07 17.28 -8.72
N ASP A 46 -8.42 17.94 -7.61
CA ASP A 46 -9.28 19.12 -7.57
C ASP A 46 -8.51 20.46 -7.65
N GLY A 47 -7.21 20.41 -7.89
CA GLY A 47 -6.34 21.58 -8.02
C GLY A 47 -5.83 22.15 -6.70
N ARG A 48 -6.26 21.64 -5.54
CA ARG A 48 -5.75 22.10 -4.25
C ARG A 48 -4.32 21.60 -4.01
N PRO A 49 -3.42 22.44 -3.46
CA PRO A 49 -2.08 21.98 -3.10
C PRO A 49 -2.17 20.98 -1.95
N ASN A 50 -1.35 19.93 -2.03
CA ASN A 50 -1.18 18.99 -0.92
C ASN A 50 -0.44 19.68 0.23
N PRO A 51 -1.00 19.76 1.44
CA PRO A 51 -0.42 20.54 2.52
C PRO A 51 0.94 20.01 2.98
N MET A 52 1.21 18.71 2.84
CA MET A 52 2.45 18.10 3.32
C MET A 52 3.57 18.08 2.28
N VAL A 53 3.22 18.00 0.99
CA VAL A 53 4.20 17.74 -0.09
C VAL A 53 4.09 18.70 -1.28
N GLY A 54 3.15 19.65 -1.26
CA GLY A 54 3.04 20.71 -2.26
C GLY A 54 4.15 21.76 -2.16
N ARG A 55 4.78 21.88 -0.98
CA ARG A 55 6.01 22.66 -0.73
C ARG A 55 6.82 21.99 0.38
N VAL A 56 8.09 22.39 0.50
CA VAL A 56 8.93 21.97 1.63
C VAL A 56 8.53 22.76 2.88
N LEU A 57 8.18 22.05 3.95
CA LEU A 57 7.83 22.63 5.25
C LEU A 57 9.05 22.66 6.18
N PRO A 58 9.01 23.44 7.27
CA PRO A 58 9.93 23.28 8.39
C PRO A 58 9.99 21.82 8.88
N LEU A 59 11.18 21.35 9.23
CA LEU A 59 11.40 19.94 9.58
C LEU A 59 10.45 19.43 10.69
N GLY A 60 10.17 20.26 11.69
CA GLY A 60 9.29 19.93 12.80
C GLY A 60 7.88 19.52 12.38
N GLU A 61 7.32 20.14 11.33
CA GLU A 61 5.95 19.85 10.87
C GLU A 61 5.81 18.43 10.32
N TYR A 62 6.86 17.89 9.70
CA TYR A 62 6.84 16.49 9.25
C TYR A 62 6.81 15.53 10.43
N PHE A 63 7.53 15.84 11.51
CA PHE A 63 7.65 14.97 12.69
C PHE A 63 6.49 15.11 13.68
N THR A 64 5.64 16.13 13.54
CA THR A 64 4.42 16.31 14.34
C THR A 64 3.13 15.98 13.56
N SER A 65 3.25 15.41 12.36
CA SER A 65 2.10 15.07 11.51
C SER A 65 1.95 13.56 11.30
N HIS A 66 0.70 13.09 11.20
CA HIS A 66 0.39 11.74 10.76
C HIS A 66 0.56 11.57 9.24
N TYR A 67 0.72 10.33 8.77
CA TYR A 67 1.10 9.99 7.39
C TYR A 67 0.11 10.45 6.30
N TRP A 68 -1.19 10.49 6.64
CA TRP A 68 -2.26 10.84 5.71
C TRP A 68 -2.75 12.30 5.83
N ARG A 69 -2.00 13.18 6.52
CA ARG A 69 -2.42 14.56 6.77
C ARG A 69 -2.73 15.29 5.47
N GLY A 70 -3.89 15.93 5.41
CA GLY A 70 -4.40 16.61 4.21
C GLY A 70 -5.29 15.76 3.31
N HIS A 71 -5.33 14.44 3.49
CA HIS A 71 -6.22 13.52 2.77
C HIS A 71 -7.16 12.73 3.71
N LYS A 72 -6.73 12.47 4.95
CA LYS A 72 -7.55 11.93 6.03
C LYS A 72 -7.47 12.87 7.23
N GLU A 73 -8.56 12.95 7.98
CA GLU A 73 -8.63 13.74 9.22
C GLU A 73 -7.85 13.09 10.37
N ALA A 74 -7.76 11.76 10.38
CA ALA A 74 -6.96 11.02 11.35
C ALA A 74 -6.27 9.82 10.68
N SER A 75 -5.31 9.20 11.37
CA SER A 75 -4.63 7.98 10.94
C SER A 75 -3.62 7.51 11.99
N ASP A 76 -3.54 6.21 12.23
CA ASP A 76 -2.58 5.62 13.18
C ASP A 76 -1.16 5.44 12.61
N LEU A 77 -0.95 5.79 11.33
CA LEU A 77 0.32 5.70 10.64
C LEU A 77 1.18 6.96 10.82
N TYR A 78 2.44 6.77 11.18
CA TYR A 78 3.43 7.82 11.39
C TYR A 78 4.72 7.50 10.61
N ARG A 79 5.00 8.27 9.55
CA ARG A 79 6.12 8.02 8.62
C ARG A 79 6.77 9.33 8.13
N PRO A 80 7.32 10.15 9.04
CA PRO A 80 7.80 11.50 8.75
C PRO A 80 8.91 11.55 7.70
N VAL A 81 9.85 10.60 7.72
CA VAL A 81 10.98 10.56 6.77
C VAL A 81 10.49 10.25 5.36
N THR A 82 9.48 9.38 5.24
CA THR A 82 8.86 9.07 3.95
C THR A 82 8.16 10.30 3.37
N VAL A 83 7.35 11.01 4.16
CA VAL A 83 6.62 12.22 3.69
C VAL A 83 7.59 13.35 3.35
N LEU A 84 8.61 13.58 4.18
CA LEU A 84 9.69 14.54 3.90
C LEU A 84 10.36 14.23 2.56
N SER A 85 10.65 12.95 2.28
CA SER A 85 11.26 12.56 1.00
C SER A 85 10.37 12.89 -0.20
N TYR A 86 9.04 12.78 -0.08
CA TYR A 86 8.13 13.17 -1.16
C TYR A 86 8.18 14.67 -1.39
N ALA A 87 8.16 15.48 -0.32
CA ALA A 87 8.21 16.93 -0.42
C ALA A 87 9.52 17.43 -1.08
N LEU A 88 10.66 16.84 -0.69
CA LEU A 88 11.96 17.17 -1.30
C LEU A 88 12.01 16.80 -2.78
N CYS A 89 11.43 15.66 -3.17
CA CYS A 89 11.35 15.26 -4.58
C CYS A 89 10.45 16.19 -5.39
N ASN A 90 9.30 16.59 -4.83
CA ASN A 90 8.40 17.53 -5.50
C ASN A 90 9.04 18.91 -5.70
N ALA A 91 9.84 19.36 -4.74
CA ALA A 91 10.58 20.62 -4.84
C ALA A 91 11.69 20.62 -5.91
N ALA A 92 12.20 19.44 -6.27
CA ALA A 92 13.19 19.29 -7.34
C ALA A 92 12.56 19.27 -8.75
N GLY A 93 11.27 18.95 -8.87
CA GLY A 93 10.52 18.98 -10.12
C GLY A 93 9.87 20.34 -10.38
N ARG A 94 9.75 20.72 -11.66
CA ARG A 94 9.18 22.03 -12.09
C ARG A 94 7.70 21.94 -12.41
N ASP A 95 7.26 20.78 -12.86
CA ASP A 95 5.90 20.44 -13.27
C ASP A 95 5.56 19.02 -12.79
N GLU A 96 4.31 18.60 -12.96
CA GLU A 96 3.87 17.30 -12.46
C GLU A 96 4.64 16.12 -13.07
N ALA A 97 5.01 16.21 -14.35
CA ALA A 97 5.73 15.14 -15.04
C ALA A 97 7.17 14.99 -14.52
N SER A 98 7.90 16.10 -14.37
CA SER A 98 9.24 16.11 -13.79
C SER A 98 9.22 15.75 -12.30
N GLN A 99 8.19 16.13 -11.55
CA GLN A 99 7.99 15.68 -10.17
C GLN A 99 7.82 14.16 -10.13
N ALA A 100 6.93 13.58 -10.94
CA ALA A 100 6.76 12.13 -11.01
C ALA A 100 8.06 11.40 -11.38
N PHE A 101 8.79 11.89 -12.38
CA PHE A 101 10.08 11.35 -12.77
C PHE A 101 11.07 11.32 -11.58
N VAL A 102 11.22 12.43 -10.85
CA VAL A 102 12.12 12.50 -9.68
C VAL A 102 11.68 11.51 -8.60
N GLN A 103 10.38 11.39 -8.35
CA GLN A 103 9.86 10.45 -7.38
C GLN A 103 10.23 9.00 -7.74
N HIS A 104 10.02 8.60 -8.99
CA HIS A 104 10.33 7.25 -9.47
C HIS A 104 11.84 6.99 -9.57
N ALA A 105 12.61 8.00 -9.95
CA ALA A 105 14.08 7.92 -9.97
C ALA A 105 14.66 7.69 -8.57
N VAL A 106 14.11 8.33 -7.54
CA VAL A 106 14.51 8.09 -6.14
C VAL A 106 14.15 6.68 -5.71
N ASN A 107 12.95 6.17 -6.03
CA ASN A 107 12.59 4.79 -5.71
C ASN A 107 13.52 3.77 -6.38
N LEU A 108 13.77 3.93 -7.68
CA LEU A 108 14.69 3.06 -8.40
C LEU A 108 16.11 3.12 -7.80
N THR A 109 16.59 4.31 -7.48
CA THR A 109 17.90 4.51 -6.84
C THR A 109 17.96 3.82 -5.47
N LEU A 110 16.93 3.95 -4.65
CA LEU A 110 16.84 3.24 -3.37
C LEU A 110 16.84 1.72 -3.57
N HIS A 111 16.19 1.20 -4.62
CA HIS A 111 16.23 -0.23 -4.93
C HIS A 111 17.63 -0.70 -5.38
N LEU A 112 18.37 0.11 -6.13
CA LEU A 112 19.77 -0.18 -6.46
C LEU A 112 20.67 -0.17 -5.21
N ILE A 113 20.47 0.80 -4.30
CA ILE A 113 21.17 0.86 -3.02
C ILE A 113 20.82 -0.37 -2.16
N ALA A 114 19.55 -0.75 -2.12
CA ALA A 114 19.10 -1.96 -1.42
C ALA A 114 19.78 -3.21 -1.98
N THR A 115 19.83 -3.36 -3.31
CA THR A 115 20.50 -4.46 -4.00
C THR A 115 21.99 -4.54 -3.65
N LEU A 116 22.68 -3.39 -3.62
CA LEU A 116 24.06 -3.31 -3.15
C LEU A 116 24.19 -3.67 -1.66
N ALA A 117 23.26 -3.20 -0.81
CA ALA A 117 23.23 -3.54 0.60
C ALA A 117 23.03 -5.04 0.82
N VAL A 118 22.23 -5.72 -0.01
CA VAL A 118 22.10 -7.20 0.01
C VAL A 118 23.42 -7.88 -0.30
N PHE A 119 24.17 -7.43 -1.31
CA PHE A 119 25.51 -7.94 -1.58
C PHE A 119 26.41 -7.82 -0.34
N LEU A 120 26.43 -6.65 0.30
CA LEU A 120 27.23 -6.39 1.49
C LEU A 120 26.78 -7.22 2.70
N LEU A 121 25.47 -7.35 2.93
CA LEU A 121 24.90 -8.18 3.98
C LEU A 121 25.28 -9.66 3.76
N ALA A 122 25.13 -10.19 2.56
CA ALA A 122 25.53 -11.55 2.21
C ALA A 122 27.03 -11.79 2.47
N ARG A 123 27.90 -10.84 2.09
CA ARG A 123 29.34 -10.89 2.40
C ARG A 123 29.60 -10.85 3.92
N SER A 124 28.84 -10.05 4.66
CA SER A 124 29.02 -9.89 6.11
C SER A 124 28.68 -11.17 6.91
N ILE A 125 27.74 -11.99 6.41
CA ILE A 125 27.42 -13.33 6.94
C ILE A 125 28.24 -14.45 6.28
N ARG A 126 29.40 -14.12 5.70
CA ARG A 126 30.39 -15.05 5.15
C ARG A 126 29.97 -15.85 3.91
N LEU A 127 28.95 -15.41 3.15
CA LEU A 127 28.76 -15.97 1.81
C LEU A 127 29.94 -15.60 0.91
N GLY A 128 30.44 -16.54 0.11
CA GLY A 128 31.49 -16.30 -0.88
C GLY A 128 31.06 -15.27 -1.94
N PRO A 129 31.99 -14.70 -2.73
CA PRO A 129 31.67 -13.63 -3.70
C PRO A 129 30.54 -14.01 -4.66
N ILE A 130 30.56 -15.22 -5.22
CA ILE A 130 29.50 -15.73 -6.10
C ILE A 130 28.16 -15.82 -5.36
N GLY A 131 28.14 -16.33 -4.13
CA GLY A 131 26.91 -16.41 -3.33
C GLY A 131 26.33 -15.03 -3.01
N ALA A 132 27.19 -14.06 -2.73
CA ALA A 132 26.74 -12.68 -2.52
C ALA A 132 26.20 -12.03 -3.81
N LEU A 133 26.81 -12.29 -4.97
CA LEU A 133 26.29 -11.86 -6.27
C LEU A 133 24.94 -12.52 -6.59
N VAL A 134 24.80 -13.82 -6.29
CA VAL A 134 23.54 -14.54 -6.47
C VAL A 134 22.44 -13.99 -5.57
N ALA A 135 22.74 -13.71 -4.29
CA ALA A 135 21.78 -13.09 -3.39
C ALA A 135 21.37 -11.69 -3.88
N ALA A 136 22.35 -10.86 -4.25
CA ALA A 136 22.08 -9.51 -4.75
C ALA A 136 21.28 -9.54 -6.06
N GLY A 137 21.65 -10.38 -7.02
CA GLY A 137 20.91 -10.56 -8.27
C GLY A 137 19.49 -11.08 -8.03
N GLY A 138 19.34 -12.13 -7.22
CA GLY A 138 18.04 -12.71 -6.91
C GLY A 138 17.08 -11.75 -6.22
N PHE A 139 17.59 -10.89 -5.31
CA PHE A 139 16.81 -9.81 -4.71
C PHE A 139 16.54 -8.68 -5.71
N GLY A 140 17.57 -8.22 -6.40
CA GLY A 140 17.50 -7.04 -7.26
C GLY A 140 16.69 -7.22 -8.54
N VAL A 141 16.40 -8.44 -9.01
CA VAL A 141 15.51 -8.64 -10.16
C VAL A 141 14.16 -9.26 -9.79
N HIS A 142 13.85 -9.36 -8.50
CA HIS A 142 12.69 -10.07 -8.00
C HIS A 142 11.39 -9.35 -8.38
N ALA A 143 10.53 -9.99 -9.18
CA ALA A 143 9.33 -9.33 -9.72
C ALA A 143 8.32 -8.87 -8.64
N LEU A 144 8.29 -9.53 -7.48
CA LEU A 144 7.46 -9.11 -6.34
C LEU A 144 7.78 -7.69 -5.84
N HIS A 145 8.94 -7.13 -6.19
CA HIS A 145 9.30 -5.75 -5.85
C HIS A 145 8.65 -4.69 -6.74
N SER A 146 7.93 -5.10 -7.81
CA SER A 146 7.31 -4.16 -8.77
C SER A 146 6.44 -3.12 -8.10
N GLU A 147 5.57 -3.52 -7.17
CA GLU A 147 4.74 -2.57 -6.42
C GLU A 147 5.59 -1.65 -5.54
N ALA A 148 6.60 -2.17 -4.84
CA ALA A 148 7.45 -1.36 -3.95
C ALA A 148 8.31 -0.33 -4.70
N VAL A 149 8.72 -0.64 -5.93
CA VAL A 149 9.58 0.22 -6.75
C VAL A 149 8.76 1.16 -7.63
N ALA A 150 7.72 0.66 -8.29
CA ALA A 150 6.96 1.41 -9.28
C ALA A 150 5.82 2.26 -8.71
N ALA A 151 5.32 1.96 -7.51
CA ALA A 151 4.44 2.86 -6.77
C ALA A 151 5.28 3.84 -5.95
N VAL A 152 5.02 5.14 -6.02
CA VAL A 152 5.74 6.14 -5.22
C VAL A 152 5.56 5.86 -3.73
N SER A 153 4.34 5.49 -3.32
CA SER A 153 3.97 5.05 -1.97
C SER A 153 4.78 3.86 -1.45
N GLY A 154 5.34 3.03 -2.33
CA GLY A 154 6.25 1.94 -2.00
C GLY A 154 7.57 2.39 -1.36
N ARG A 155 7.91 3.68 -1.47
CA ARG A 155 9.14 4.28 -0.89
C ARG A 155 9.32 4.00 0.60
N ALA A 156 8.23 3.90 1.35
CA ALA A 156 8.29 3.56 2.78
C ALA A 156 9.03 2.23 3.01
N GLU A 157 8.80 1.22 2.16
CA GLU A 157 9.49 -0.08 2.22
C GLU A 157 10.97 0.06 1.86
N LEU A 158 11.25 0.82 0.79
CA LEU A 158 12.60 0.99 0.25
C LEU A 158 13.52 1.71 1.24
N LEU A 159 13.03 2.80 1.85
CA LEU A 159 13.76 3.55 2.88
C LEU A 159 13.95 2.70 4.14
N ALA A 160 12.89 2.05 4.63
CA ALA A 160 12.98 1.17 5.79
C ALA A 160 13.99 0.04 5.59
N PHE A 161 14.02 -0.57 4.39
CA PHE A 161 15.00 -1.57 4.03
C PHE A 161 16.42 -0.99 3.98
N CYS A 162 16.63 0.12 3.26
CA CYS A 162 17.96 0.70 3.10
C CYS A 162 18.56 1.09 4.46
N PHE A 163 17.79 1.82 5.27
CA PHE A 163 18.23 2.24 6.60
C PHE A 163 18.43 1.03 7.54
N GLY A 164 17.53 0.05 7.53
CA GLY A 164 17.68 -1.18 8.32
C GLY A 164 18.90 -2.02 7.94
N ALA A 165 19.14 -2.19 6.64
CA ALA A 165 20.29 -2.92 6.10
C ALA A 165 21.61 -2.20 6.41
N LEU A 166 21.69 -0.89 6.16
CA LEU A 166 22.86 -0.08 6.48
C LEU A 166 23.11 -0.01 7.99
N GLY A 167 22.06 0.10 8.81
CA GLY A 167 22.15 0.04 10.27
C GLY A 167 22.71 -1.29 10.74
N THR A 168 22.28 -2.39 10.15
CA THR A 168 22.84 -3.73 10.42
C THR A 168 24.32 -3.83 10.05
N LEU A 169 24.72 -3.29 8.90
CA LEU A 169 26.12 -3.26 8.47
C LEU A 169 27.00 -2.36 9.37
N ALA A 170 26.47 -1.21 9.81
CA ALA A 170 27.14 -0.31 10.74
C ALA A 170 27.36 -0.96 12.11
N PHE A 171 26.33 -1.64 12.63
CA PHE A 171 26.40 -2.43 13.86
C PHE A 171 27.45 -3.55 13.75
N ALA A 172 27.52 -4.20 12.59
CA ALA A 172 28.47 -5.26 12.31
C ALA A 172 29.93 -4.79 12.12
N SER A 173 30.17 -3.47 12.06
CA SER A 173 31.49 -2.90 11.81
C SER A 173 32.45 -3.09 13.01
N ARG A 174 33.76 -2.95 12.76
CA ARG A 174 34.79 -3.14 13.81
C ARG A 174 34.85 -2.00 14.82
N ARG A 175 34.23 -0.85 14.54
CA ARG A 175 34.22 0.34 15.43
C ARG A 175 32.99 0.29 16.34
N ARG A 176 33.05 -0.48 17.43
CA ARG A 176 31.87 -0.85 18.23
C ARG A 176 31.02 0.32 18.75
N LEU A 177 31.62 1.36 19.32
CA LEU A 177 30.87 2.49 19.87
C LEU A 177 30.27 3.37 18.75
N ALA A 178 31.09 3.87 17.83
CA ALA A 178 30.63 4.68 16.70
C ALA A 178 29.65 3.93 15.78
N GLY A 179 29.88 2.63 15.54
CA GLY A 179 29.02 1.76 14.77
C GLY A 179 27.67 1.52 15.43
N GLY A 180 27.63 1.41 16.77
CA GLY A 180 26.39 1.33 17.54
C GLY A 180 25.54 2.59 17.44
N THR A 181 26.15 3.78 17.57
CA THR A 181 25.45 5.07 17.43
C THR A 181 24.91 5.26 16.01
N VAL A 182 25.71 4.98 14.98
CA VAL A 182 25.27 5.05 13.58
C VAL A 182 24.15 4.05 13.31
N ALA A 183 24.24 2.83 13.85
CA ALA A 183 23.17 1.84 13.73
C ALA A 183 21.86 2.31 14.39
N ALA A 184 21.93 2.91 15.58
CA ALA A 184 20.76 3.47 16.26
C ALA A 184 20.10 4.59 15.45
N ALA A 185 20.89 5.52 14.92
CA ALA A 185 20.39 6.60 14.07
C ALA A 185 19.74 6.07 12.79
N LEU A 186 20.36 5.09 12.11
CA LEU A 186 19.80 4.48 10.91
C LEU A 186 18.53 3.69 11.22
N LEU A 187 18.47 2.92 12.32
CA LEU A 187 17.26 2.19 12.70
C LEU A 187 16.12 3.11 13.12
N PHE A 188 16.42 4.25 13.75
CA PHE A 188 15.45 5.29 14.00
C PHE A 188 14.87 5.84 12.67
N LEU A 189 15.73 6.16 11.70
CA LEU A 189 15.29 6.59 10.36
C LEU A 189 14.47 5.51 9.64
N ALA A 190 14.80 4.23 9.84
CA ALA A 190 14.03 3.11 9.31
C ALA A 190 12.61 3.07 9.91
N LEU A 191 12.48 3.20 11.24
CA LEU A 191 11.19 3.29 11.94
C LEU A 191 10.38 4.51 11.49
N CYS A 192 11.02 5.67 11.36
CA CYS A 192 10.42 6.89 10.81
C CYS A 192 10.04 6.80 9.34
N SER A 193 10.52 5.79 8.61
CA SER A 193 10.11 5.50 7.23
C SER A 193 8.93 4.54 7.20
N LYS A 194 8.96 3.49 8.04
CA LYS A 194 7.87 2.52 8.20
C LYS A 194 7.95 1.77 9.53
N GLU A 195 6.81 1.61 10.18
CA GLU A 195 6.66 0.93 11.47
C GLU A 195 7.13 -0.54 11.48
N SER A 196 7.01 -1.25 10.35
CA SER A 196 7.50 -2.63 10.20
C SER A 196 9.02 -2.76 10.30
N ALA A 197 9.76 -1.64 10.23
CA ALA A 197 11.21 -1.62 10.40
C ALA A 197 11.67 -2.12 11.77
N ILE A 198 10.77 -2.20 12.77
CA ILE A 198 11.08 -2.80 14.08
C ILE A 198 11.63 -4.24 13.96
N ALA A 199 11.27 -4.99 12.92
CA ALA A 199 11.86 -6.32 12.68
C ALA A 199 13.37 -6.28 12.42
N TRP A 200 13.94 -5.17 11.93
CA TRP A 200 15.38 -5.02 11.76
C TRP A 200 16.15 -5.07 13.08
N ILE A 201 15.54 -4.63 14.18
CA ILE A 201 16.11 -4.76 15.53
C ILE A 201 16.28 -6.24 15.88
N GLY A 202 15.25 -7.06 15.65
CA GLY A 202 15.34 -8.51 15.85
C GLY A 202 16.37 -9.14 14.91
N PHE A 203 16.47 -8.64 13.67
CA PHE A 203 17.46 -9.11 12.71
C PHE A 203 18.91 -8.84 13.14
N LEU A 204 19.21 -7.79 13.91
CA LEU A 204 20.56 -7.56 14.45
C LEU A 204 21.07 -8.77 15.25
N ALA A 205 20.21 -9.38 16.06
CA ALA A 205 20.55 -10.56 16.84
C ALA A 205 20.83 -11.75 15.91
N VAL A 206 19.93 -12.03 14.97
CA VAL A 206 20.08 -13.11 13.97
C VAL A 206 21.37 -12.93 13.15
N HIS A 207 21.64 -11.71 12.68
CA HIS A 207 22.83 -11.36 11.93
C HIS A 207 24.11 -11.60 12.74
N THR A 208 24.12 -11.22 14.01
CA THR A 208 25.29 -11.44 14.89
C THR A 208 25.56 -12.93 15.12
N LEU A 209 24.50 -13.72 15.31
CA LEU A 209 24.61 -15.18 15.43
C LEU A 209 25.14 -15.80 14.13
N ALA A 210 24.66 -15.35 12.98
CA ALA A 210 25.07 -15.85 11.65
C ALA A 210 26.56 -15.67 11.35
N ARG A 211 27.22 -14.72 12.01
CA ARG A 211 28.64 -14.43 11.81
C ARG A 211 29.58 -15.35 12.58
N HIS A 212 29.09 -16.25 13.41
CA HIS A 212 29.92 -17.10 14.27
C HIS A 212 29.64 -18.57 13.99
N GLU A 213 30.70 -19.36 13.80
CA GLU A 213 30.61 -20.82 13.57
C GLU A 213 30.30 -21.58 14.86
N ALA A 214 30.77 -21.07 15.99
CA ALA A 214 30.42 -21.50 17.34
C ALA A 214 30.10 -20.24 18.16
N ILE A 215 28.98 -20.28 18.89
CA ILE A 215 28.45 -19.10 19.57
C ILE A 215 28.50 -19.33 21.09
N PRO A 216 29.50 -18.80 21.80
CA PRO A 216 29.51 -18.91 23.26
C PRO A 216 28.41 -18.02 23.85
N LEU A 217 27.70 -18.49 24.88
CA LEU A 217 26.55 -17.80 25.49
C LEU A 217 26.87 -16.34 25.87
N ARG A 218 28.08 -16.09 26.40
CA ARG A 218 28.58 -14.74 26.73
C ARG A 218 28.55 -13.75 25.56
N LEU A 219 28.78 -14.23 24.33
CA LEU A 219 28.79 -13.39 23.13
C LEU A 219 27.36 -13.11 22.65
N ILE A 220 26.45 -14.08 22.80
CA ILE A 220 25.01 -13.91 22.56
C ILE A 220 24.47 -12.84 23.49
N VAL A 221 24.72 -12.97 24.80
CA VAL A 221 24.26 -12.04 25.82
C VAL A 221 24.80 -10.63 25.56
N ARG A 222 26.10 -10.48 25.28
CA ARG A 222 26.68 -9.16 24.95
C ARG A 222 26.09 -8.54 23.67
N ALA A 223 25.92 -9.34 22.62
CA ALA A 223 25.32 -8.88 21.38
C ALA A 223 23.85 -8.48 21.57
N ALA A 224 23.09 -9.27 22.33
CA ALA A 224 21.71 -8.98 22.68
C ALA A 224 21.60 -7.69 23.49
N TRP A 225 22.48 -7.46 24.47
CA TRP A 225 22.51 -6.19 25.23
C TRP A 225 22.84 -4.98 24.36
N GLN A 226 23.81 -5.09 23.47
CA GLN A 226 24.17 -3.99 22.55
C GLN A 226 23.05 -3.71 21.55
N ALA A 227 22.42 -4.75 21.00
CA ALA A 227 21.26 -4.62 20.13
C ALA A 227 20.06 -4.04 20.89
N ALA A 228 19.84 -4.45 22.14
CA ALA A 228 18.79 -3.93 23.00
C ALA A 228 19.00 -2.44 23.33
N LEU A 229 20.23 -2.01 23.60
CA LEU A 229 20.53 -0.59 23.82
C LEU A 229 20.23 0.26 22.57
N VAL A 230 20.71 -0.21 21.41
CA VAL A 230 20.42 0.43 20.11
C VAL A 230 18.91 0.46 19.85
N ALA A 231 18.21 -0.62 20.18
CA ALA A 231 16.76 -0.74 20.05
C ALA A 231 16.03 0.25 20.96
N VAL A 232 16.40 0.35 22.24
CA VAL A 232 15.77 1.24 23.20
C VAL A 232 15.92 2.69 22.77
N LEU A 233 17.10 3.09 22.29
CA LEU A 233 17.31 4.47 21.80
C LEU A 233 16.48 4.76 20.55
N ALA A 234 16.50 3.89 19.54
CA ALA A 234 15.78 4.11 18.29
C ALA A 234 14.26 4.01 18.47
N LEU A 235 13.78 2.96 19.15
CA LEU A 235 12.36 2.72 19.38
C LEU A 235 11.79 3.74 20.38
N GLY A 236 12.50 4.04 21.46
CA GLY A 236 12.07 5.02 22.44
C GLY A 236 11.87 6.40 21.81
N ALA A 237 12.85 6.88 21.04
CA ALA A 237 12.73 8.15 20.33
C ALA A 237 11.56 8.15 19.32
N PHE A 238 11.39 7.05 18.57
CA PHE A 238 10.29 6.93 17.62
C PHE A 238 8.92 6.96 18.31
N LEU A 239 8.75 6.23 19.42
CA LEU A 239 7.48 6.16 20.15
C LEU A 239 7.11 7.51 20.75
N VAL A 240 8.07 8.25 21.32
CA VAL A 240 7.82 9.60 21.86
C VAL A 240 7.32 10.56 20.77
N LEU A 241 7.97 10.56 19.60
CA LEU A 241 7.56 11.43 18.50
C LEU A 241 6.23 10.99 17.88
N ARG A 242 6.01 9.68 17.77
CA ARG A 242 4.75 9.11 17.27
C ARG A 242 3.58 9.49 18.17
N ASP A 243 3.75 9.38 19.48
CA ASP A 243 2.69 9.70 20.45
C ASP A 243 2.28 11.17 20.34
N GLY A 244 3.26 12.08 20.30
CA GLY A 244 3.00 13.50 20.08
C GLY A 244 2.31 13.82 18.74
N ALA A 245 2.73 13.16 17.65
CA ALA A 245 2.15 13.39 16.32
C ALA A 245 0.74 12.80 16.14
N LEU A 246 0.36 11.84 16.98
CA LEU A 246 -0.95 11.19 16.95
C LEU A 246 -1.88 11.67 18.07
N ALA A 247 -1.43 12.51 18.99
CA ALA A 247 -2.21 13.01 20.11
C ALA A 247 -3.50 13.74 19.70
N GLU A 248 -3.50 14.42 18.54
CA GLU A 248 -4.67 15.12 17.99
C GLU A 248 -5.57 14.22 17.12
N THR A 249 -5.19 12.97 16.88
CA THR A 249 -6.04 12.05 16.10
C THR A 249 -7.14 11.47 16.99
N VAL A 250 -8.40 11.68 16.59
CA VAL A 250 -9.56 11.08 17.29
C VAL A 250 -9.40 9.55 17.23
N ALA A 251 -9.32 8.93 18.41
CA ALA A 251 -9.25 7.49 18.58
C ALA A 251 -10.47 6.84 17.91
N GLY A 252 -10.24 6.03 16.87
CA GLY A 252 -11.34 5.38 16.16
C GLY A 252 -11.10 4.99 14.71
N HIS A 253 -9.86 5.00 14.21
CA HIS A 253 -9.58 4.56 12.85
C HIS A 253 -9.86 3.05 12.70
N ARG A 254 -11.05 2.73 12.19
CA ARG A 254 -11.40 1.38 11.77
C ARG A 254 -10.79 1.12 10.41
N VAL A 255 -10.06 0.01 10.29
CA VAL A 255 -9.64 -0.47 8.97
C VAL A 255 -10.90 -0.67 8.13
N LEU A 256 -10.92 -0.17 6.90
CA LEU A 256 -12.10 -0.33 6.04
C LEU A 256 -12.29 -1.82 5.69
N TYR A 257 -13.53 -2.31 5.77
CA TYR A 257 -13.85 -3.71 5.47
C TYR A 257 -13.33 -4.15 4.09
N LEU A 258 -13.53 -3.33 3.06
CA LEU A 258 -13.06 -3.64 1.71
C LEU A 258 -11.53 -3.74 1.58
N VAL A 259 -10.80 -3.05 2.46
CA VAL A 259 -9.32 -3.04 2.46
C VAL A 259 -8.78 -4.22 3.26
N ASN A 260 -9.43 -4.56 4.38
CA ASN A 260 -9.07 -5.72 5.18
C ASN A 260 -10.30 -6.33 5.90
N PRO A 261 -10.99 -7.30 5.28
CA PRO A 261 -12.19 -7.90 5.87
C PRO A 261 -11.90 -8.59 7.21
N ILE A 262 -10.75 -9.29 7.31
CA ILE A 262 -10.38 -10.05 8.51
C ILE A 262 -10.09 -9.19 9.74
N ALA A 263 -10.01 -7.86 9.58
CA ALA A 263 -9.93 -6.93 10.70
C ALA A 263 -11.27 -6.82 11.47
N HIS A 264 -12.38 -7.29 10.89
CA HIS A 264 -13.74 -7.23 11.45
C HIS A 264 -14.23 -8.59 11.95
N GLU A 265 -13.40 -9.62 11.81
CA GLU A 265 -13.70 -10.98 12.24
C GLU A 265 -13.19 -11.25 13.66
N ASP A 266 -13.67 -12.33 14.27
CA ASP A 266 -13.13 -12.80 15.53
C ASP A 266 -11.66 -13.26 15.39
N THR A 267 -10.95 -13.31 16.52
CA THR A 267 -9.53 -13.67 16.54
C THR A 267 -9.24 -15.03 15.89
N GLY A 268 -10.14 -16.02 16.03
CA GLY A 268 -9.96 -17.35 15.44
C GLY A 268 -10.00 -17.30 13.92
N THR A 269 -11.08 -16.76 13.35
CA THR A 269 -11.25 -16.58 11.90
C THR A 269 -10.13 -15.72 11.29
N ARG A 270 -9.73 -14.64 12.00
CA ARG A 270 -8.61 -13.80 11.61
C ARG A 270 -7.32 -14.60 11.51
N LEU A 271 -6.98 -15.41 12.52
CA LEU A 271 -5.74 -16.19 12.55
C LEU A 271 -5.68 -17.25 11.45
N ILE A 272 -6.78 -18.00 11.24
CA ILE A 272 -6.86 -19.03 10.19
C ILE A 272 -6.62 -18.39 8.82
N THR A 273 -7.27 -17.26 8.56
CA THR A 273 -7.12 -16.54 7.30
C THR A 273 -5.73 -15.90 7.16
N ALA A 274 -5.22 -15.26 8.22
CA ALA A 274 -3.90 -14.62 8.26
C ALA A 274 -2.76 -15.62 7.97
N ILE A 275 -2.80 -16.82 8.55
CA ILE A 275 -1.82 -17.89 8.30
C ILE A 275 -1.89 -18.35 6.83
N SER A 276 -3.09 -18.44 6.27
CA SER A 276 -3.28 -18.79 4.85
C SER A 276 -2.72 -17.72 3.92
N VAL A 277 -2.93 -16.44 4.25
CA VAL A 277 -2.38 -15.29 3.53
C VAL A 277 -0.85 -15.23 3.66
N LEU A 278 -0.28 -15.60 4.80
CA LEU A 278 1.17 -15.76 4.98
C LEU A 278 1.72 -16.86 4.06
N GLY A 279 1.00 -17.97 3.92
CA GLY A 279 1.32 -19.04 2.96
C GLY A 279 1.31 -18.54 1.51
N LEU A 280 0.32 -17.73 1.13
CA LEU A 280 0.29 -17.04 -0.16
C LEU A 280 1.50 -16.12 -0.36
N GLY A 281 1.90 -15.39 0.69
CA GLY A 281 3.10 -14.56 0.69
C GLY A 281 4.39 -15.32 0.40
N LEU A 282 4.54 -16.48 1.03
CA LEU A 282 5.66 -17.39 0.73
C LEU A 282 5.60 -17.88 -0.71
N TYR A 283 4.43 -18.30 -1.18
CA TYR A 283 4.23 -18.71 -2.56
C TYR A 283 4.61 -17.60 -3.55
N LYS A 284 4.15 -16.37 -3.35
CA LYS A 284 4.45 -15.21 -4.21
C LYS A 284 5.91 -14.78 -4.15
N THR A 285 6.58 -15.04 -3.02
CA THR A 285 8.02 -14.83 -2.88
C THR A 285 8.81 -15.85 -3.72
N VAL A 286 8.43 -17.12 -3.74
CA VAL A 286 9.14 -18.12 -4.56
C VAL A 286 8.77 -18.00 -6.04
N LEU A 287 7.51 -17.68 -6.32
CA LEU A 287 6.90 -17.68 -7.65
C LEU A 287 6.13 -16.37 -7.89
N PRO A 288 6.83 -15.29 -8.29
CA PRO A 288 6.23 -13.96 -8.40
C PRO A 288 5.51 -13.75 -9.74
N PHE A 289 4.47 -14.54 -10.01
CA PHE A 289 3.61 -14.41 -11.19
C PHE A 289 2.15 -14.08 -10.83
N SER A 290 1.38 -13.61 -11.82
CA SER A 290 -0.01 -13.15 -11.65
C SER A 290 -0.13 -12.14 -10.51
N LEU A 291 0.79 -11.18 -10.53
CA LEU A 291 0.87 -10.10 -9.56
C LEU A 291 -0.27 -9.11 -9.79
N SER A 292 -0.82 -8.54 -8.72
CA SER A 292 -1.92 -7.57 -8.76
C SER A 292 -1.82 -6.54 -7.63
N SER A 293 -2.30 -5.33 -7.88
CA SER A 293 -2.39 -4.26 -6.87
C SER A 293 -3.44 -4.54 -5.80
N ASP A 294 -4.44 -5.38 -6.09
CA ASP A 294 -5.47 -5.78 -5.15
C ASP A 294 -6.03 -7.16 -5.51
N TYR A 295 -6.07 -8.07 -4.54
CA TYR A 295 -6.60 -9.42 -4.78
C TYR A 295 -8.11 -9.48 -4.47
N GLY A 296 -8.60 -8.66 -3.53
CA GLY A 296 -10.01 -8.60 -3.17
C GLY A 296 -10.53 -9.84 -2.41
N VAL A 297 -11.73 -9.69 -1.83
CA VAL A 297 -12.32 -10.68 -0.90
C VAL A 297 -12.68 -12.00 -1.58
N ALA A 298 -13.05 -11.98 -2.87
CA ALA A 298 -13.39 -13.22 -3.56
C ALA A 298 -12.16 -14.03 -3.99
N VAL A 299 -10.98 -13.42 -4.12
CA VAL A 299 -9.72 -14.14 -4.38
C VAL A 299 -9.11 -14.62 -3.06
N LEU A 300 -9.18 -13.79 -2.01
CA LEU A 300 -8.75 -14.11 -0.65
C LEU A 300 -9.98 -14.23 0.26
N PRO A 301 -10.75 -15.33 0.17
CA PRO A 301 -11.92 -15.50 1.00
C PRO A 301 -11.52 -15.69 2.46
N ILE A 302 -12.39 -15.24 3.35
CA ILE A 302 -12.28 -15.44 4.79
C ILE A 302 -12.49 -16.92 5.08
N LEU A 303 -11.58 -17.51 5.88
CA LEU A 303 -11.62 -18.90 6.26
C LEU A 303 -12.14 -19.04 7.69
N HIS A 304 -13.26 -19.74 7.86
CA HIS A 304 -13.89 -19.93 9.17
C HIS A 304 -13.51 -21.25 9.85
N THR A 305 -12.86 -22.18 9.14
CA THR A 305 -12.60 -23.53 9.64
C THR A 305 -11.16 -23.97 9.45
N VAL A 306 -10.58 -24.63 10.45
CA VAL A 306 -9.22 -25.22 10.39
C VAL A 306 -9.11 -26.44 9.46
N THR A 307 -10.25 -27.00 9.03
CA THR A 307 -10.30 -28.10 8.07
C THR A 307 -10.19 -27.64 6.61
N ASP A 308 -10.16 -26.33 6.36
CA ASP A 308 -10.01 -25.79 5.01
C ASP A 308 -8.63 -26.19 4.45
N TRP A 309 -8.63 -26.80 3.26
CA TRP A 309 -7.41 -27.32 2.64
C TRP A 309 -6.37 -26.22 2.38
N ARG A 310 -6.78 -24.96 2.16
CA ARG A 310 -5.87 -23.83 1.93
C ARG A 310 -5.10 -23.50 3.20
N PHE A 311 -5.79 -23.50 4.34
CA PHE A 311 -5.18 -23.31 5.65
C PHE A 311 -4.25 -24.48 5.99
N LEU A 312 -4.72 -25.71 5.83
CA LEU A 312 -3.91 -26.90 6.11
C LEU A 312 -2.63 -26.94 5.24
N LEU A 313 -2.75 -26.66 3.95
CA LEU A 313 -1.61 -26.55 3.04
C LEU A 313 -0.65 -25.45 3.48
N ALA A 314 -1.16 -24.26 3.81
CA ALA A 314 -0.33 -23.15 4.30
C ALA A 314 0.41 -23.54 5.59
N VAL A 315 -0.27 -24.15 6.55
CA VAL A 315 0.34 -24.63 7.80
C VAL A 315 1.43 -25.67 7.52
N ILE A 316 1.14 -26.69 6.71
CA ILE A 316 2.11 -27.74 6.37
C ILE A 316 3.37 -27.12 5.74
N VAL A 317 3.21 -26.24 4.76
CA VAL A 317 4.33 -25.59 4.08
C VAL A 317 5.11 -24.68 5.03
N LEU A 318 4.42 -23.81 5.77
CA LEU A 318 5.06 -22.86 6.69
C LEU A 318 5.79 -23.56 7.82
N VAL A 319 5.16 -24.57 8.44
CA VAL A 319 5.79 -25.37 9.51
C VAL A 319 6.98 -26.16 8.96
N THR A 320 6.88 -26.73 7.76
CA THR A 320 8.00 -27.45 7.13
C THR A 320 9.19 -26.50 6.87
N CYS A 321 8.93 -25.31 6.32
CA CYS A 321 9.96 -24.30 6.09
C CYS A 321 10.58 -23.82 7.41
N LEU A 322 9.76 -23.54 8.43
CA LEU A 322 10.22 -23.10 9.75
C LEU A 322 11.07 -24.18 10.42
N TYR A 323 10.56 -25.42 10.49
CA TYR A 323 11.28 -26.56 11.05
C TYR A 323 12.60 -26.81 10.31
N GLY A 324 12.58 -26.84 8.97
CA GLY A 324 13.78 -27.03 8.16
C GLY A 324 14.84 -25.94 8.40
N GLY A 325 14.41 -24.69 8.57
CA GLY A 325 15.27 -23.56 8.93
C GLY A 325 15.87 -23.67 10.33
N LEU A 326 15.05 -23.98 11.34
CA LEU A 326 15.49 -24.15 12.73
C LEU A 326 16.44 -25.35 12.87
N ALA A 327 16.11 -26.49 12.25
CA ALA A 327 16.97 -27.67 12.21
C ALA A 327 18.31 -27.41 11.49
N SER A 328 18.36 -26.38 10.64
CA SER A 328 19.55 -25.97 9.90
C SER A 328 20.50 -25.06 10.69
N VAL A 329 20.16 -24.63 11.92
CA VAL A 329 20.96 -23.65 12.67
C VAL A 329 22.43 -24.02 12.84
N ARG A 330 22.73 -25.30 13.11
CA ARG A 330 24.13 -25.78 13.28
C ARG A 330 24.78 -26.24 11.99
N ARG A 331 24.02 -26.88 11.09
CA ARG A 331 24.57 -27.54 9.88
C ARG A 331 24.62 -26.63 8.67
N ARG A 332 23.69 -25.67 8.56
CA ARG A 332 23.48 -24.80 7.40
C ARG A 332 23.02 -23.41 7.84
N PRO A 333 23.87 -22.63 8.54
CA PRO A 333 23.48 -21.32 9.09
C PRO A 333 22.81 -20.35 8.10
N PRO A 334 23.20 -20.27 6.81
CA PRO A 334 22.49 -19.39 5.86
C PRO A 334 21.02 -19.73 5.67
N LEU A 335 20.61 -21.00 5.76
CA LEU A 335 19.20 -21.38 5.66
C LEU A 335 18.41 -20.99 6.91
N PHE A 336 19.04 -21.08 8.09
CA PHE A 336 18.45 -20.55 9.32
C PHE A 336 18.26 -19.03 9.21
N VAL A 337 19.26 -18.30 8.72
CA VAL A 337 19.18 -16.85 8.50
C VAL A 337 18.08 -16.51 7.51
N ALA A 338 18.01 -17.20 6.37
CA ALA A 338 16.96 -17.02 5.38
C ALA A 338 15.56 -17.20 5.99
N THR A 339 15.39 -18.24 6.81
CA THR A 339 14.13 -18.55 7.50
C THR A 339 13.79 -17.47 8.51
N ALA A 340 14.75 -17.07 9.35
CA ALA A 340 14.55 -16.03 10.35
C ALA A 340 14.21 -14.67 9.71
N ILE A 341 14.80 -14.33 8.56
CA ILE A 341 14.43 -13.15 7.77
C ILE A 341 12.99 -13.28 7.28
N PHE A 342 12.67 -14.34 6.55
CA PHE A 342 11.33 -14.47 5.97
C PHE A 342 10.23 -14.43 7.04
N PHE A 343 10.31 -15.26 8.07
CA PHE A 343 9.29 -15.32 9.12
C PHE A 343 9.32 -14.08 10.02
N GLY A 344 10.50 -13.58 10.40
CA GLY A 344 10.61 -12.42 11.29
C GLY A 344 10.01 -11.15 10.69
N PHE A 345 10.29 -10.87 9.41
CA PHE A 345 9.73 -9.70 8.73
C PHE A 345 8.26 -9.91 8.34
N SER A 346 7.89 -11.10 7.85
CA SER A 346 6.50 -11.36 7.42
C SER A 346 5.53 -11.43 8.60
N PHE A 347 5.99 -11.82 9.81
CA PHE A 347 5.14 -11.91 10.99
C PHE A 347 4.43 -10.58 11.29
N LEU A 348 5.16 -9.46 11.24
CA LEU A 348 4.61 -8.12 11.51
C LEU A 348 3.59 -7.66 10.47
N THR A 349 3.66 -8.17 9.24
CA THR A 349 2.77 -7.79 8.14
C THR A 349 1.71 -8.85 7.82
N SER A 350 1.66 -9.94 8.59
CA SER A 350 0.84 -11.12 8.29
C SER A 350 -0.62 -11.03 8.77
N ASN A 351 -1.01 -9.96 9.48
CA ASN A 351 -2.27 -9.88 10.23
C ASN A 351 -2.40 -10.86 11.42
N VAL A 352 -1.38 -11.68 11.70
CA VAL A 352 -1.35 -12.61 12.85
C VAL A 352 -1.27 -11.86 14.20
N PRO A 353 -0.27 -10.98 14.45
CA PRO A 353 -0.18 -10.30 15.73
C PRO A 353 -1.34 -9.33 15.94
N ILE A 354 -1.59 -8.49 14.93
CA ILE A 354 -2.65 -7.50 14.87
C ILE A 354 -3.09 -7.34 13.41
N ALA A 355 -4.37 -7.02 13.19
CA ALA A 355 -4.83 -6.65 11.85
C ALA A 355 -4.21 -5.31 11.43
N ILE A 356 -3.73 -5.25 10.19
CA ILE A 356 -3.10 -4.05 9.61
C ILE A 356 -4.01 -3.43 8.53
N GLY A 357 -3.63 -2.26 8.01
CA GLY A 357 -4.41 -1.53 7.00
C GLY A 357 -4.47 -2.17 5.60
N THR A 358 -4.23 -3.48 5.45
CA THR A 358 -4.42 -4.26 4.22
C THR A 358 -4.43 -5.76 4.54
N MET A 359 -5.24 -6.54 3.85
CA MET A 359 -5.23 -8.00 3.97
C MET A 359 -3.94 -8.61 3.38
N PHE A 360 -3.56 -8.18 2.19
CA PHE A 360 -2.35 -8.61 1.48
C PHE A 360 -1.86 -7.49 0.56
N GLY A 361 -0.54 -7.33 0.48
CA GLY A 361 0.11 -6.43 -0.47
C GLY A 361 1.47 -6.99 -0.86
N GLU A 362 1.84 -6.90 -2.13
CA GLU A 362 3.07 -7.48 -2.66
C GLU A 362 4.29 -6.75 -2.07
N ARG A 363 4.18 -5.43 -1.92
CA ARG A 363 5.18 -4.57 -1.28
C ARG A 363 5.55 -4.99 0.15
N LEU A 364 4.65 -5.62 0.89
CA LEU A 364 4.92 -6.09 2.26
C LEU A 364 5.99 -7.18 2.30
N TYR A 365 6.17 -7.90 1.19
CA TYR A 365 7.16 -8.96 1.03
C TYR A 365 8.49 -8.46 0.47
N TYR A 366 8.69 -7.14 0.34
CA TYR A 366 9.97 -6.56 -0.10
C TYR A 366 11.15 -7.01 0.78
N THR A 367 11.07 -6.81 2.10
CA THR A 367 12.13 -7.27 3.02
C THR A 367 12.17 -8.80 3.17
N PRO A 368 11.03 -9.51 3.31
CA PRO A 368 11.02 -10.99 3.30
C PRO A 368 11.76 -11.66 2.13
N CYS A 369 11.75 -11.06 0.92
CA CYS A 369 12.51 -11.60 -0.23
C CYS A 369 14.02 -11.65 -0.01
N LEU A 370 14.59 -10.90 0.96
CA LEU A 370 15.98 -11.07 1.37
C LEU A 370 16.24 -12.49 1.88
N GLY A 371 15.26 -13.12 2.54
CA GLY A 371 15.34 -14.50 2.98
C GLY A 371 15.45 -15.46 1.79
N PHE A 372 14.61 -15.28 0.77
CA PHE A 372 14.67 -16.02 -0.48
C PHE A 372 16.02 -15.86 -1.18
N ALA A 373 16.54 -14.63 -1.30
CA ALA A 373 17.82 -14.34 -1.90
C ALA A 373 18.99 -15.08 -1.21
N VAL A 374 19.00 -15.10 0.12
CA VAL A 374 20.01 -15.85 0.91
C VAL A 374 19.86 -17.36 0.72
N ALA A 375 18.63 -17.88 0.68
CA ALA A 375 18.37 -19.30 0.43
C ALA A 375 18.81 -19.72 -0.96
N ALA A 376 18.47 -18.96 -2.00
CA ALA A 376 18.87 -19.20 -3.38
C ALA A 376 20.40 -19.21 -3.53
N ALA A 377 21.09 -18.25 -2.91
CA ALA A 377 22.55 -18.21 -2.88
C ALA A 377 23.16 -19.46 -2.22
N TRP A 378 22.55 -19.98 -1.16
CA TRP A 378 23.00 -21.21 -0.52
C TRP A 378 22.81 -22.43 -1.44
N VAL A 379 21.63 -22.57 -2.07
CA VAL A 379 21.31 -23.67 -2.99
C VAL A 379 22.25 -23.70 -4.19
N VAL A 380 22.63 -22.54 -4.72
CA VAL A 380 23.54 -22.44 -5.88
C VAL A 380 25.00 -22.68 -5.52
N THR A 381 25.42 -22.39 -4.28
CA THR A 381 26.85 -22.43 -3.91
C THR A 381 27.29 -23.68 -3.15
N ARG A 382 26.37 -24.43 -2.54
CA ARG A 382 26.72 -25.55 -1.62
C ARG A 382 26.59 -26.95 -2.23
N PRO A 383 25.43 -27.41 -2.71
CA PRO A 383 25.28 -28.76 -3.24
C PRO A 383 26.02 -28.92 -4.57
N LYS A 384 27.23 -29.51 -4.56
CA LYS A 384 28.05 -29.74 -5.77
C LYS A 384 27.30 -30.53 -6.84
N ARG A 385 26.54 -31.56 -6.44
CA ARG A 385 25.81 -32.46 -7.35
C ARG A 385 24.75 -31.77 -8.22
N TRP A 386 24.09 -30.72 -7.71
CA TRP A 386 22.99 -30.04 -8.39
C TRP A 386 23.34 -28.61 -8.79
N ARG A 387 24.62 -28.23 -8.71
CA ARG A 387 25.05 -26.85 -8.86
C ARG A 387 24.65 -26.25 -10.22
N VAL A 388 24.91 -26.98 -11.29
CA VAL A 388 24.59 -26.54 -12.66
C VAL A 388 23.08 -26.39 -12.83
N ALA A 389 22.30 -27.39 -12.42
CA ALA A 389 20.84 -27.33 -12.45
C ALA A 389 20.29 -26.14 -11.64
N ALA A 390 20.84 -25.89 -10.45
CA ALA A 390 20.45 -24.75 -9.61
C ALA A 390 20.77 -23.41 -10.28
N PHE A 391 21.93 -23.27 -10.95
CA PHE A 391 22.25 -22.07 -11.72
C PHE A 391 21.31 -21.87 -12.90
N ILE A 392 20.99 -22.93 -13.65
CA ILE A 392 20.06 -22.85 -14.79
C ILE A 392 18.67 -22.44 -14.31
N LEU A 393 18.13 -23.13 -13.29
CA LEU A 393 16.82 -22.83 -12.73
C LEU A 393 16.74 -21.40 -12.18
N LEU A 394 17.78 -20.95 -11.47
CA LEU A 394 17.81 -19.57 -10.99
C LEU A 394 17.93 -18.57 -12.16
N GLY A 395 18.70 -18.88 -13.20
CA GLY A 395 18.81 -18.05 -14.40
C GLY A 395 17.47 -17.90 -15.11
N VAL A 396 16.73 -19.01 -15.29
CA VAL A 396 15.37 -19.00 -15.86
C VAL A 396 14.41 -18.21 -14.97
N TRP A 397 14.45 -18.44 -13.65
CA TRP A 397 13.65 -17.71 -12.68
C TRP A 397 13.95 -16.20 -12.71
N SER A 398 15.21 -15.81 -12.80
CA SER A 398 15.63 -14.40 -12.91
C SER A 398 15.17 -13.78 -14.22
N ALA A 399 15.29 -14.48 -15.35
CA ALA A 399 14.80 -14.00 -16.64
C ALA A 399 13.28 -13.79 -16.62
N ALA A 400 12.52 -14.77 -16.11
CA ALA A 400 11.08 -14.64 -15.94
C ALA A 400 10.72 -13.48 -15.00
N SER A 401 11.45 -13.33 -13.89
CA SER A 401 11.24 -12.24 -12.94
C SER A 401 11.52 -10.87 -13.56
N ILE A 402 12.55 -10.73 -14.40
CA ILE A 402 12.82 -9.46 -15.12
C ILE A 402 11.66 -9.13 -16.06
N VAL A 403 11.14 -10.11 -16.81
CA VAL A 403 10.01 -9.89 -17.73
C VAL A 403 8.77 -9.45 -16.97
N VAL A 404 8.41 -10.16 -15.89
CA VAL A 404 7.26 -9.81 -15.05
C VAL A 404 7.47 -8.45 -14.38
N ALA A 405 8.68 -8.16 -13.87
CA ALA A 405 9.00 -6.88 -13.25
C ALA A 405 8.80 -5.71 -14.22
N ARG A 406 9.31 -5.83 -15.45
CA ARG A 406 9.18 -4.78 -16.47
C ARG A 406 7.73 -4.50 -16.81
N ASP A 407 6.94 -5.55 -17.06
CA ASP A 407 5.53 -5.42 -17.42
C ASP A 407 4.71 -4.82 -16.26
N ARG A 408 4.97 -5.30 -15.03
CA ARG A 408 4.30 -4.78 -13.84
C ARG A 408 4.70 -3.35 -13.53
N SER A 409 5.98 -2.98 -13.61
CA SER A 409 6.43 -1.59 -13.43
C SER A 409 5.76 -0.64 -14.43
N ALA A 410 5.61 -1.04 -15.69
CA ALA A 410 4.90 -0.25 -16.70
C ALA A 410 3.39 -0.14 -16.44
N SER A 411 2.81 -1.12 -15.75
CA SER A 411 1.37 -1.11 -15.41
C SER A 411 1.03 -0.05 -14.36
N TRP A 412 1.99 0.39 -13.54
CA TRP A 412 1.83 1.46 -12.53
C TRP A 412 1.87 2.89 -13.12
N ARG A 413 1.82 3.04 -14.45
CA ARG A 413 1.87 4.35 -15.12
C ARG A 413 0.84 5.35 -14.61
N ASP A 414 -0.40 4.92 -14.48
CA ASP A 414 -1.52 5.71 -13.99
C ASP A 414 -2.68 4.80 -13.55
N ASN A 415 -3.70 5.37 -12.91
CA ASN A 415 -4.88 4.61 -12.48
C ASN A 415 -5.58 3.89 -13.64
N ARG A 416 -5.66 4.51 -14.83
CA ARG A 416 -6.37 3.91 -15.96
C ARG A 416 -5.68 2.63 -16.40
N THR A 417 -4.38 2.69 -16.63
CA THR A 417 -3.56 1.57 -17.06
C THR A 417 -3.55 0.46 -16.01
N LEU A 418 -3.36 0.83 -14.75
CA LEU A 418 -3.27 -0.12 -13.65
C LEU A 418 -4.58 -0.86 -13.41
N PHE A 419 -5.71 -0.14 -13.29
CA PHE A 419 -6.99 -0.78 -12.98
C PHE A 419 -7.50 -1.63 -14.15
N LEU A 420 -7.36 -1.19 -15.41
CA LEU A 420 -7.78 -1.98 -16.56
C LEU A 420 -7.00 -3.30 -16.64
N ARG A 421 -5.67 -3.26 -16.52
CA ARG A 421 -4.82 -4.46 -16.53
C ARG A 421 -5.07 -5.37 -15.33
N ASP A 422 -5.18 -4.80 -14.13
CA ASP A 422 -5.36 -5.59 -12.93
C ASP A 422 -6.76 -6.22 -12.85
N ALA A 423 -7.79 -5.56 -13.41
CA ALA A 423 -9.12 -6.17 -13.51
C ALA A 423 -9.17 -7.35 -14.50
N GLU A 424 -8.32 -7.36 -15.54
CA GLU A 424 -8.17 -8.51 -16.44
C GLU A 424 -7.46 -9.69 -15.75
N THR A 425 -6.42 -9.41 -14.96
CA THR A 425 -5.65 -10.45 -14.26
C THR A 425 -6.33 -10.97 -13.00
N GLN A 426 -7.11 -10.13 -12.31
CA GLN A 426 -7.88 -10.44 -11.11
C GLN A 426 -9.35 -10.02 -11.27
N PRO A 427 -10.13 -10.68 -12.16
CA PRO A 427 -11.53 -10.33 -12.43
C PRO A 427 -12.49 -10.64 -11.27
N ARG A 428 -11.96 -11.16 -10.16
CA ARG A 428 -12.68 -11.46 -8.92
C ARG A 428 -12.47 -10.39 -7.85
N SER A 429 -11.62 -9.38 -8.05
CA SER A 429 -11.58 -8.24 -7.14
C SER A 429 -12.67 -7.23 -7.51
N ALA A 430 -13.69 -7.11 -6.64
CA ALA A 430 -14.73 -6.10 -6.80
C ALA A 430 -14.15 -4.68 -6.83
N ARG A 431 -13.10 -4.41 -6.06
CA ARG A 431 -12.43 -3.11 -6.00
C ARG A 431 -11.73 -2.77 -7.32
N LEU A 432 -11.04 -3.72 -7.93
CA LEU A 432 -10.41 -3.52 -9.24
C LEU A 432 -11.45 -3.31 -10.34
N LEU A 433 -12.54 -4.06 -10.32
CA LEU A 433 -13.64 -3.88 -11.27
C LEU A 433 -14.27 -2.49 -11.15
N VAL A 434 -14.49 -1.98 -9.94
CA VAL A 434 -14.98 -0.60 -9.73
C VAL A 434 -13.98 0.44 -10.21
N GLY A 435 -12.68 0.25 -9.93
CA GLY A 435 -11.61 1.13 -10.42
C GLY A 435 -11.54 1.15 -11.95
N ALA A 436 -11.62 -0.01 -12.59
CA ALA A 436 -11.57 -0.16 -14.04
C ALA A 436 -12.81 0.42 -14.72
N ALA A 437 -13.98 0.23 -14.11
CA ALA A 437 -15.26 0.77 -14.58
C ALA A 437 -15.27 2.31 -14.67
N ALA A 438 -14.39 3.02 -13.93
CA ALA A 438 -14.25 4.46 -14.06
C ALA A 438 -13.68 4.92 -15.42
N PHE A 439 -12.97 4.02 -16.13
CA PHE A 439 -12.30 4.31 -17.41
C PHE A 439 -12.87 3.54 -18.59
N ALA A 440 -13.85 2.67 -18.35
CA ALA A 440 -14.47 1.83 -19.36
C ALA A 440 -15.63 2.56 -20.09
N PRO A 441 -15.91 2.19 -21.36
CA PRO A 441 -17.12 2.62 -22.06
C PRO A 441 -18.41 2.25 -21.29
N PRO A 442 -19.55 2.94 -21.49
CA PRO A 442 -20.77 2.74 -20.70
C PRO A 442 -21.26 1.29 -20.62
N THR A 443 -21.16 0.52 -21.72
CA THR A 443 -21.57 -0.90 -21.78
C THR A 443 -20.68 -1.79 -20.93
N ASP A 444 -19.35 -1.68 -21.08
CA ASP A 444 -18.39 -2.44 -20.29
C ASP A 444 -18.40 -2.01 -18.81
N LYS A 445 -18.60 -0.70 -18.56
CA LYS A 445 -18.77 -0.14 -17.22
C LYS A 445 -19.95 -0.78 -16.49
N ALA A 446 -21.12 -0.88 -17.12
CA ALA A 446 -22.28 -1.55 -16.52
C ALA A 446 -21.95 -2.99 -16.12
N ARG A 447 -21.38 -3.77 -17.06
CA ARG A 447 -21.00 -5.17 -16.87
C ARG A 447 -20.00 -5.34 -15.72
N MET A 448 -18.99 -4.47 -15.64
CA MET A 448 -17.98 -4.49 -14.57
C MET A 448 -18.60 -4.19 -13.20
N LEU A 449 -19.48 -3.19 -13.11
CA LEU A 449 -20.13 -2.80 -11.86
C LEU A 449 -21.12 -3.87 -11.38
N GLU A 450 -21.93 -4.43 -12.29
CA GLU A 450 -22.84 -5.54 -12.00
C GLU A 450 -22.06 -6.76 -11.50
N ARG A 451 -20.91 -7.07 -12.11
CA ARG A 451 -20.03 -8.14 -11.63
C ARG A 451 -19.43 -7.83 -10.27
N ALA A 452 -19.02 -6.59 -10.00
CA ALA A 452 -18.51 -6.19 -8.70
C ALA A 452 -19.57 -6.34 -7.60
N ILE A 453 -20.82 -5.96 -7.88
CA ILE A 453 -21.96 -6.13 -6.96
C ILE A 453 -22.26 -7.62 -6.75
N ALA A 454 -22.16 -8.46 -7.78
CA ALA A 454 -22.34 -9.91 -7.65
C ALA A 454 -21.25 -10.56 -6.77
N LEU A 455 -20.03 -10.04 -6.80
CA LEU A 455 -18.92 -10.52 -5.96
C LEU A 455 -18.99 -10.00 -4.53
N PHE A 456 -19.51 -8.79 -4.34
CA PHE A 456 -19.68 -8.18 -3.03
C PHE A 456 -21.04 -7.47 -2.95
N PRO A 457 -22.11 -8.22 -2.61
CA PRO A 457 -23.45 -7.66 -2.44
C PRO A 457 -23.43 -6.56 -1.37
N GLY A 458 -23.85 -5.35 -1.73
CA GLY A 458 -23.80 -4.20 -0.83
C GLY A 458 -22.55 -3.33 -0.95
N TYR A 459 -21.68 -3.51 -1.96
CA TYR A 459 -20.54 -2.61 -2.17
C TYR A 459 -21.01 -1.15 -2.46
N PRO A 460 -20.84 -0.19 -1.53
CA PRO A 460 -21.46 1.14 -1.68
C PRO A 460 -20.97 1.88 -2.93
N THR A 461 -19.65 1.88 -3.17
CA THR A 461 -19.07 2.56 -4.34
C THR A 461 -19.53 1.95 -5.67
N ALA A 462 -19.69 0.62 -5.76
CA ALA A 462 -20.17 -0.04 -6.98
C ALA A 462 -21.63 0.30 -7.27
N LEU A 463 -22.47 0.21 -6.22
CA LEU A 463 -23.90 0.56 -6.29
C LEU A 463 -24.09 2.02 -6.70
N ALA A 464 -23.33 2.93 -6.10
CA ALA A 464 -23.37 4.36 -6.43
C ALA A 464 -22.96 4.65 -7.87
N ASN A 465 -21.88 4.01 -8.35
CA ASN A 465 -21.42 4.18 -9.72
C ASN A 465 -22.41 3.62 -10.74
N LEU A 466 -23.09 2.50 -10.41
CA LEU A 466 -24.13 1.93 -11.25
C LEU A 466 -25.39 2.81 -11.24
N ALA A 467 -25.76 3.36 -10.08
CA ALA A 467 -26.87 4.30 -9.97
C ALA A 467 -26.65 5.54 -10.83
N GLY A 468 -25.44 6.12 -10.83
CA GLY A 468 -25.11 7.23 -11.71
C GLY A 468 -25.24 6.88 -13.20
N LEU A 469 -24.92 5.64 -13.59
CA LEU A 469 -25.13 5.16 -14.96
C LEU A 469 -26.62 5.02 -15.30
N ARG A 470 -27.44 4.45 -14.39
CA ARG A 470 -28.89 4.32 -14.57
C ARG A 470 -29.58 5.69 -14.59
N GLN A 471 -29.12 6.63 -13.78
CA GLN A 471 -29.57 8.02 -13.79
C GLN A 471 -29.29 8.68 -15.15
N ALA A 472 -28.10 8.49 -15.72
CA ALA A 472 -27.76 8.99 -17.06
C ALA A 472 -28.64 8.36 -18.16
N GLN A 473 -29.14 7.14 -17.94
CA GLN A 473 -30.09 6.43 -18.83
C GLN A 473 -31.57 6.81 -18.57
N GLN A 474 -31.85 7.83 -17.74
CA GLN A 474 -33.20 8.22 -17.32
C GLN A 474 -33.97 7.14 -16.54
N LYS A 475 -33.28 6.10 -16.05
CA LYS A 475 -33.85 5.03 -15.22
C LYS A 475 -33.83 5.42 -13.74
N ARG A 476 -34.61 6.45 -13.40
CA ARG A 476 -34.56 7.11 -12.07
C ARG A 476 -34.94 6.19 -10.92
N ALA A 477 -35.95 5.33 -11.10
CA ALA A 477 -36.39 4.38 -10.08
C ALA A 477 -35.29 3.35 -9.75
N GLU A 478 -34.61 2.79 -10.75
CA GLU A 478 -33.47 1.88 -10.54
C GLU A 478 -32.30 2.60 -9.84
N ALA A 479 -32.02 3.85 -10.21
CA ALA A 479 -30.97 4.64 -9.57
C ALA A 479 -31.25 4.94 -8.08
N GLU A 480 -32.51 5.27 -7.75
CA GLU A 480 -32.97 5.48 -6.37
C GLU A 480 -32.78 4.22 -5.53
N GLU A 481 -33.22 3.07 -6.06
CA GLU A 481 -33.09 1.77 -5.37
C GLU A 481 -31.62 1.41 -5.10
N LEU A 482 -30.74 1.61 -6.10
CA LEU A 482 -29.31 1.32 -5.95
C LEU A 482 -28.64 2.23 -4.92
N LEU A 483 -28.98 3.52 -4.89
CA LEU A 483 -28.44 4.45 -3.90
C LEU A 483 -28.95 4.16 -2.50
N GLN A 484 -30.22 3.77 -2.36
CA GLN A 484 -30.76 3.32 -1.08
C GLN A 484 -30.02 2.07 -0.58
N LYS A 485 -29.82 1.06 -1.44
CA LYS A 485 -29.01 -0.13 -1.11
C LYS A 485 -27.57 0.23 -0.73
N ALA A 486 -26.99 1.26 -1.33
CA ALA A 486 -25.65 1.73 -0.98
C ALA A 486 -25.60 2.38 0.41
N LEU A 487 -26.65 3.14 0.77
CA LEU A 487 -26.80 3.77 2.08
C LEU A 487 -27.12 2.76 3.19
N ASP A 488 -27.87 1.71 2.88
CA ASP A 488 -28.23 0.65 3.82
C ASP A 488 -27.10 -0.37 4.03
N SER A 489 -25.98 -0.22 3.31
CA SER A 489 -24.86 -1.15 3.40
C SER A 489 -24.16 -1.08 4.76
N PRO A 490 -23.96 -2.22 5.45
CA PRO A 490 -23.21 -2.25 6.70
C PRO A 490 -21.72 -1.92 6.51
N HIS A 491 -21.24 -1.86 5.26
CA HIS A 491 -19.86 -1.58 4.90
C HIS A 491 -19.64 -0.12 4.44
N LEU A 492 -20.65 0.74 4.58
CA LEU A 492 -20.55 2.15 4.26
C LEU A 492 -19.58 2.88 5.19
N ASP A 493 -18.60 3.57 4.58
CA ASP A 493 -17.81 4.58 5.29
C ASP A 493 -18.61 5.89 5.36
N GLU A 494 -19.36 6.07 6.45
CA GLU A 494 -20.20 7.26 6.65
C GLU A 494 -19.41 8.57 6.65
N SER A 495 -18.12 8.54 7.03
CA SER A 495 -17.27 9.73 7.08
C SER A 495 -16.85 10.22 5.69
N ARG A 496 -16.66 9.30 4.74
CA ARG A 496 -16.14 9.61 3.40
C ARG A 496 -17.17 9.51 2.28
N GLU A 497 -18.01 8.48 2.33
CA GLU A 497 -18.94 8.14 1.26
C GLU A 497 -20.37 8.52 1.59
N GLY A 498 -20.77 8.46 2.87
CA GLY A 498 -22.14 8.68 3.33
C GLY A 498 -22.75 10.00 2.85
N PHE A 499 -22.01 11.10 2.99
CA PHE A 499 -22.44 12.42 2.52
C PHE A 499 -22.69 12.41 1.01
N ARG A 500 -21.71 11.93 0.22
CA ARG A 500 -21.79 11.91 -1.25
C ARG A 500 -22.95 11.05 -1.75
N LEU A 501 -23.20 9.91 -1.11
CA LEU A 501 -24.31 9.03 -1.48
C LEU A 501 -25.67 9.68 -1.22
N ARG A 502 -25.84 10.34 -0.06
CA ARG A 502 -27.08 11.07 0.26
C ARG A 502 -27.29 12.24 -0.70
N MET A 503 -26.23 12.96 -1.06
CA MET A 503 -26.31 14.01 -2.08
C MET A 503 -26.72 13.46 -3.45
N ASN A 504 -26.14 12.34 -3.88
CA ASN A 504 -26.53 11.69 -5.13
C ASN A 504 -28.00 11.19 -5.08
N LEU A 505 -28.44 10.63 -3.96
CA LEU A 505 -29.82 10.17 -3.78
C LEU A 505 -30.79 11.35 -3.81
N MET A 506 -30.45 12.45 -3.14
CA MET A 506 -31.23 13.68 -3.19
C MET A 506 -31.38 14.17 -4.64
N LEU A 507 -30.33 14.09 -5.46
CA LEU A 507 -30.40 14.48 -6.88
C LEU A 507 -31.43 13.65 -7.64
N VAL A 508 -31.35 12.33 -7.48
CA VAL A 508 -32.26 11.40 -8.15
C VAL A 508 -33.70 11.60 -7.69
N LEU A 509 -33.93 11.86 -6.39
CA LEU A 509 -35.26 12.12 -5.85
C LEU A 509 -35.87 13.41 -6.39
N VAL A 510 -35.08 14.49 -6.49
CA VAL A 510 -35.54 15.75 -7.07
C VAL A 510 -35.81 15.57 -8.57
N GLU A 511 -34.91 14.92 -9.31
CA GLU A 511 -35.13 14.57 -10.74
C GLU A 511 -36.37 13.67 -10.94
N ALA A 512 -36.76 12.88 -9.94
CA ALA A 512 -37.95 12.04 -9.97
C ALA A 512 -39.23 12.75 -9.45
N GLY A 513 -39.16 14.03 -9.08
CA GLY A 513 -40.30 14.79 -8.53
C GLY A 513 -40.71 14.39 -7.11
N ARG A 514 -39.90 13.59 -6.40
CA ARG A 514 -40.19 13.05 -5.05
C ARG A 514 -39.74 13.99 -3.94
N LEU A 515 -40.26 15.22 -3.95
CA LEU A 515 -39.79 16.31 -3.09
C LEU A 515 -39.99 16.06 -1.59
N GLY A 516 -41.03 15.32 -1.21
CA GLY A 516 -41.24 14.93 0.20
C GLY A 516 -40.08 14.13 0.76
N ARG A 517 -39.61 13.09 0.03
CA ARG A 517 -38.44 12.29 0.44
C ARG A 517 -37.15 13.10 0.37
N ALA A 518 -36.99 13.95 -0.65
CA ALA A 518 -35.82 14.81 -0.76
C ALA A 518 -35.68 15.75 0.45
N ARG A 519 -36.81 16.28 0.95
CA ARG A 519 -36.84 17.10 2.17
C ARG A 519 -36.41 16.32 3.41
N THR A 520 -36.94 15.12 3.62
CA THR A 520 -36.52 14.25 4.74
C THR A 520 -35.02 13.95 4.68
N LEU A 521 -34.49 13.69 3.49
CA LEU A 521 -33.06 13.43 3.30
C LEU A 521 -32.20 14.67 3.56
N LEU A 522 -32.69 15.86 3.21
CA LEU A 522 -32.05 17.12 3.56
C LEU A 522 -32.04 17.35 5.07
N ASP A 523 -33.13 17.01 5.77
CA ASP A 523 -33.20 17.06 7.23
C ASP A 523 -32.12 16.16 7.87
N ASP A 524 -31.98 14.93 7.37
CA ASP A 524 -30.94 13.99 7.80
C ASP A 524 -29.53 14.54 7.54
N LEU A 525 -29.30 15.15 6.36
CA LEU A 525 -28.02 15.78 6.02
C LEU A 525 -27.67 16.93 6.97
N PHE A 526 -28.60 17.84 7.26
CA PHE A 526 -28.36 18.92 8.21
C PHE A 526 -28.14 18.42 9.64
N ALA A 527 -28.89 17.39 10.06
CA ALA A 527 -28.74 16.80 11.37
C ALA A 527 -27.36 16.15 11.57
N ARG A 528 -26.85 15.46 10.53
CA ARG A 528 -25.57 14.74 10.62
C ARG A 528 -24.34 15.61 10.38
N TYR A 529 -24.41 16.55 9.44
CA TYR A 529 -23.22 17.26 8.92
C TYR A 529 -23.25 18.77 9.18
N GLN A 530 -24.28 19.29 9.88
CA GLN A 530 -24.40 20.67 10.35
C GLN A 530 -24.13 21.73 9.26
N THR A 531 -23.34 22.77 9.55
CA THR A 531 -23.08 23.92 8.65
C THR A 531 -22.05 23.64 7.56
N GLN A 532 -21.31 22.52 7.63
CA GLN A 532 -20.29 22.16 6.64
C GLN A 532 -20.89 21.82 5.25
N VAL A 533 -22.19 21.54 5.20
CA VAL A 533 -22.94 21.10 4.01
C VAL A 533 -23.34 22.26 3.09
N LEU A 534 -23.51 23.45 3.65
CA LEU A 534 -24.16 24.60 2.99
C LEU A 534 -23.50 25.03 1.66
N PRO A 535 -22.16 25.15 1.57
CA PRO A 535 -21.51 25.53 0.31
C PRO A 535 -21.67 24.47 -0.78
N GLN A 536 -21.60 23.19 -0.41
CA GLN A 536 -21.72 22.06 -1.35
C GLN A 536 -23.16 21.88 -1.82
N LEU A 537 -24.13 22.10 -0.93
CA LEU A 537 -25.56 22.10 -1.24
C LEU A 537 -25.92 23.17 -2.27
N GLY A 538 -25.42 24.41 -2.11
CA GLY A 538 -25.77 25.51 -3.01
C GLY A 538 -25.35 25.25 -4.46
N GLY A 539 -24.09 24.86 -4.67
CA GLY A 539 -23.59 24.50 -6.01
C GLY A 539 -24.31 23.29 -6.60
N PHE A 540 -24.63 22.29 -5.77
CA PHE A 540 -25.40 21.13 -6.17
C PHE A 540 -26.83 21.48 -6.61
N LEU A 541 -27.55 22.29 -5.83
CA LEU A 541 -28.93 22.68 -6.13
C LEU A 541 -29.00 23.51 -7.43
N GLY A 542 -28.00 24.37 -7.67
CA GLY A 542 -27.87 25.09 -8.93
C GLY A 542 -27.65 24.17 -10.13
N ALA A 543 -26.79 23.15 -9.99
CA ALA A 543 -26.56 22.17 -11.05
C ALA A 543 -27.78 21.26 -11.29
N ALA A 544 -28.42 20.80 -10.22
CA ALA A 544 -29.66 20.01 -10.26
C ALA A 544 -30.77 20.77 -10.98
N SER A 545 -30.98 22.04 -10.61
CA SER A 545 -32.00 22.89 -11.23
C SER A 545 -31.77 23.10 -12.72
N LYS A 546 -30.54 23.39 -13.17
CA LYS A 546 -30.24 23.53 -14.61
C LYS A 546 -30.58 22.26 -15.40
N LYS A 547 -30.30 21.10 -14.82
CA LYS A 547 -30.56 19.79 -15.44
C LYS A 547 -32.06 19.45 -15.46
N LEU A 548 -32.79 19.79 -14.40
CA LEU A 548 -34.25 19.72 -14.35
C LEU A 548 -34.89 20.69 -15.34
N ALA A 549 -34.46 21.96 -15.41
CA ALA A 549 -35.05 22.95 -16.32
C ALA A 549 -34.99 22.52 -17.80
N ALA A 550 -33.99 21.70 -18.17
CA ALA A 550 -33.86 21.14 -19.50
C ALA A 550 -34.79 19.93 -19.79
N SER A 551 -35.32 19.26 -18.76
CA SER A 551 -36.05 17.99 -18.89
C SER A 551 -37.44 17.95 -18.22
N ASP A 552 -37.65 18.78 -17.20
CA ASP A 552 -38.85 18.92 -16.38
C ASP A 552 -38.90 20.33 -15.74
N ARG A 553 -39.59 21.27 -16.42
CA ARG A 553 -39.74 22.66 -15.96
C ARG A 553 -40.56 22.80 -14.67
N LEU A 554 -41.49 21.88 -14.41
CA LEU A 554 -42.30 21.88 -13.18
C LEU A 554 -41.43 21.46 -11.99
N GLY A 555 -40.68 20.37 -12.13
CA GLY A 555 -39.72 19.93 -11.10
C GLY A 555 -38.65 20.98 -10.78
N ALA A 556 -38.19 21.76 -11.78
CA ALA A 556 -37.26 22.87 -11.56
C ALA A 556 -37.88 24.01 -10.72
N ARG A 557 -39.15 24.35 -10.96
CA ARG A 557 -39.88 25.36 -10.17
C ARG A 557 -40.11 24.90 -8.74
N ASP A 558 -40.54 23.65 -8.56
CA ASP A 558 -40.82 23.11 -7.24
C ASP A 558 -39.54 23.00 -6.40
N LEU A 559 -38.40 22.67 -7.03
CA LEU A 559 -37.08 22.71 -6.39
C LEU A 559 -36.73 24.13 -5.90
N TRP A 560 -36.97 25.17 -6.70
CA TRP A 560 -36.70 26.54 -6.28
C TRP A 560 -37.63 27.01 -5.17
N GLN A 561 -38.91 26.66 -5.23
CA GLN A 561 -39.86 26.92 -4.15
C GLN A 561 -39.42 26.25 -2.83
N PHE A 562 -38.91 25.02 -2.91
CA PHE A 562 -38.32 24.32 -1.77
C PHE A 562 -37.14 25.09 -1.16
N VAL A 563 -36.19 25.56 -1.99
CA VAL A 563 -35.03 26.34 -1.51
C VAL A 563 -35.47 27.66 -0.86
N ILE A 564 -36.45 28.35 -1.44
CA ILE A 564 -36.98 29.62 -0.92
C ILE A 564 -37.67 29.43 0.44
N ALA A 565 -38.46 28.37 0.58
CA ALA A 565 -39.27 28.10 1.77
C ALA A 565 -38.43 27.67 2.99
N ASP A 566 -37.25 27.08 2.77
CA ASP A 566 -36.44 26.52 3.85
C ASP A 566 -35.39 27.53 4.36
N GLN A 567 -35.63 28.03 5.58
CA GLN A 567 -34.79 29.07 6.19
C GLN A 567 -33.35 28.62 6.51
N ARG A 568 -33.06 27.32 6.47
CA ARG A 568 -31.71 26.79 6.67
C ARG A 568 -30.77 27.17 5.52
N PHE A 569 -31.30 27.48 4.34
CA PHE A 569 -30.48 27.96 3.22
C PHE A 569 -30.03 29.42 3.41
N PRO A 570 -28.82 29.78 2.96
CA PRO A 570 -28.31 31.13 3.11
C PRO A 570 -29.21 32.13 2.37
N PRO A 571 -29.38 33.37 2.88
CA PRO A 571 -30.18 34.39 2.21
C PRO A 571 -29.75 34.65 0.76
N GLY A 572 -28.45 34.52 0.44
CA GLY A 572 -27.92 34.62 -0.93
C GLY A 572 -28.49 33.55 -1.86
N LEU A 573 -28.45 32.28 -1.46
CA LEU A 573 -28.98 31.17 -2.27
C LEU A 573 -30.51 31.27 -2.44
N ARG A 574 -31.22 31.74 -1.40
CA ARG A 574 -32.68 31.97 -1.48
C ARG A 574 -33.02 33.11 -2.44
N LYS A 575 -32.21 34.18 -2.48
CA LYS A 575 -32.36 35.26 -3.47
C LYS A 575 -32.09 34.78 -4.90
N GLU A 576 -31.05 33.96 -5.09
CA GLU A 576 -30.77 33.32 -6.39
C GLU A 576 -31.90 32.42 -6.85
N ALA A 577 -32.44 31.59 -5.94
CA ALA A 577 -33.60 30.74 -6.20
C ALA A 577 -34.85 31.54 -6.58
N GLN A 578 -35.11 32.66 -5.89
CA GLN A 578 -36.21 33.56 -6.22
C GLN A 578 -36.05 34.17 -7.61
N ALA A 579 -34.86 34.68 -7.95
CA ALA A 579 -34.57 35.21 -9.28
C ALA A 579 -34.69 34.15 -10.39
N ALA A 580 -34.26 32.91 -10.12
CA ALA A 580 -34.42 31.78 -11.04
C ALA A 580 -35.90 31.37 -11.23
N LEU A 581 -36.71 31.43 -10.16
CA LEU A 581 -38.15 31.19 -10.24
C LEU A 581 -38.85 32.28 -11.07
N ASP A 582 -38.48 33.54 -10.86
CA ASP A 582 -39.07 34.70 -11.54
C ASP A 582 -38.72 34.74 -13.04
N SER A 583 -37.50 34.32 -13.41
CA SER A 583 -37.07 34.16 -14.82
C SER A 583 -37.63 32.93 -15.53
N SER A 584 -38.23 31.99 -14.79
CA SER A 584 -38.89 30.79 -15.33
C SER A 584 -40.39 30.99 -15.60
N ARG A 585 -40.94 32.18 -15.29
CA ARG A 585 -42.29 32.63 -15.67
C ARG A 585 -42.30 33.08 -17.12
#